data_AF-A0A364VAH5-F1
#
_entry.id   AF-A0A364VAH5-F1
#
_cell.length_a   1.000
_cell.length_b   1.000
_cell.length_c   1.000
_cell.angle_alpha   90.00
_cell.angle_beta   90.00
_cell.angle_gamma   90.00
#
_symmetry.space_group_name_H-M   'P 1'
#
loop_
_entity.id
_entity.type
_entity.pdbx_description
1 polymer ?
#
loop_
_entity_poly.entity_id
_entity_poly.type
_entity_poly.pdbx_seq_one_letter_code
_entity_poly.pdbx_strand_id
1 'polypeptide(L)'
;MAPPAPAPSPTPACSGLSGPEAAQKWLAEVPDPKGWQFDTQYADTNGYDQCAPLSWVILPISHGTSSSPYHIMLFNHGQYIGTATKQPYGYAPTVSRTSPESIAVTYHWPQPGETNVNKTGETHAQFTWDEGAQHVVMDGDVPPER
;
A
#
# COMPACT_ATOMS: atom_id res chain seq x y z
N MET A 1 -25.22 29.91 -30.91
CA MET A 1 -24.43 28.66 -30.95
C MET A 1 -23.73 28.53 -29.61
N ALA A 2 -24.11 27.53 -28.80
CA ALA A 2 -23.43 27.22 -27.55
C ALA A 2 -22.16 26.39 -27.84
N PRO A 3 -21.07 26.52 -27.05
CA PRO A 3 -19.88 25.69 -27.22
C PRO A 3 -20.21 24.21 -26.92
N PRO A 4 -19.56 23.26 -27.60
CA PRO A 4 -19.73 21.84 -27.30
C PRO A 4 -19.21 21.55 -25.88
N ALA A 5 -19.98 20.75 -25.13
CA ALA A 5 -19.56 20.24 -23.82
C ALA A 5 -18.26 19.40 -23.96
N PRO A 6 -17.33 19.46 -23.01
CA PRO A 6 -16.15 18.59 -23.02
C PRO A 6 -16.61 17.12 -22.98
N ALA A 7 -16.03 16.28 -23.84
CA ALA A 7 -16.25 14.84 -23.82
C ALA A 7 -15.90 14.27 -22.44
N PRO A 8 -16.62 13.24 -21.94
CA PRO A 8 -16.18 12.54 -20.75
C PRO A 8 -14.78 11.96 -21.06
N SER A 9 -13.78 12.36 -20.28
CA SER A 9 -12.48 11.70 -20.25
C SER A 9 -12.70 10.19 -20.15
N PRO A 10 -11.86 9.33 -20.76
CA PRO A 10 -11.99 7.88 -20.56
C PRO A 10 -11.92 7.63 -19.06
N THR A 11 -13.06 7.34 -18.44
CA THR A 11 -13.11 6.84 -17.07
C THR A 11 -12.21 5.62 -17.06
N PRO A 12 -11.14 5.61 -16.26
CA PRO A 12 -10.34 4.42 -16.15
C PRO A 12 -11.26 3.28 -15.77
N ALA A 13 -11.26 2.22 -16.58
CA ALA A 13 -12.12 1.08 -16.35
C ALA A 13 -11.75 0.48 -15.00
N CYS A 14 -12.63 0.63 -14.01
CA CYS A 14 -12.40 0.08 -12.69
C CYS A 14 -12.26 -1.44 -12.83
N SER A 15 -11.31 -2.04 -12.10
CA SER A 15 -11.07 -3.49 -12.18
C SER A 15 -12.29 -4.36 -11.88
N GLY A 16 -13.29 -3.83 -11.16
CA GLY A 16 -14.44 -4.61 -10.67
C GLY A 16 -14.09 -5.57 -9.54
N LEU A 17 -12.82 -5.65 -9.12
CA LEU A 17 -12.35 -6.53 -8.06
C LEU A 17 -12.45 -5.82 -6.72
N SER A 18 -12.89 -6.52 -5.68
CA SER A 18 -12.81 -6.05 -4.31
C SER A 18 -11.36 -6.09 -3.81
N GLY A 19 -11.00 -5.26 -2.83
CA GLY A 19 -9.65 -5.26 -2.25
C GLY A 19 -9.11 -6.64 -1.84
N PRO A 20 -9.88 -7.49 -1.13
CA PRO A 20 -9.40 -8.83 -0.78
C PRO A 20 -9.28 -9.77 -2.00
N GLU A 21 -10.14 -9.62 -3.02
CA GLU A 21 -10.03 -10.39 -4.26
C GLU A 21 -8.78 -10.01 -5.05
N ALA A 22 -8.49 -8.70 -5.14
CA ALA A 22 -7.27 -8.19 -5.75
C ALA A 22 -6.03 -8.67 -4.99
N ALA A 23 -6.02 -8.55 -3.66
CA ALA A 23 -4.92 -9.03 -2.83
C ALA A 23 -4.69 -10.54 -3.03
N GLN A 24 -5.74 -11.36 -3.01
CA GLN A 24 -5.63 -12.81 -3.24
C GLN A 24 -5.15 -13.16 -4.65
N LYS A 25 -5.64 -12.42 -5.66
CA LYS A 25 -5.25 -12.61 -7.06
C LYS A 25 -3.75 -12.34 -7.28
N TRP A 26 -3.23 -11.29 -6.65
CA TRP A 26 -1.85 -10.82 -6.85
C TRP A 26 -0.91 -11.25 -5.72
N LEU A 27 -1.39 -12.00 -4.73
CA LEU A 27 -0.61 -12.48 -3.58
C LEU A 27 0.67 -13.21 -4.01
N ALA A 28 0.58 -14.02 -5.07
CA ALA A 28 1.70 -14.79 -5.60
C ALA A 28 2.79 -13.91 -6.26
N GLU A 29 2.48 -12.67 -6.60
CA GLU A 29 3.42 -11.70 -7.19
C GLU A 29 4.08 -10.81 -6.13
N VAL A 30 3.59 -10.86 -4.89
CA VAL A 30 4.14 -10.07 -3.80
C VAL A 30 5.52 -10.61 -3.44
N PRO A 31 6.58 -9.79 -3.51
CA PRO A 31 7.92 -10.22 -3.16
C PRO A 31 8.01 -10.50 -1.67
N ASP A 32 8.42 -11.71 -1.33
CA ASP A 32 8.59 -12.15 0.05
C ASP A 32 10.01 -12.71 0.27
N PRO A 33 10.97 -11.86 0.64
CA PRO A 33 12.35 -12.30 0.82
C PRO A 33 12.55 -13.21 2.05
N LYS A 34 11.56 -13.28 2.96
CA LYS A 34 11.66 -13.99 4.25
C LYS A 34 10.93 -15.34 4.28
N GLY A 35 10.13 -15.69 3.27
CA GLY A 35 9.29 -16.90 3.29
C GLY A 35 8.03 -16.76 4.15
N TRP A 36 7.54 -15.54 4.40
CA TRP A 36 6.34 -15.28 5.20
C TRP A 36 5.07 -15.62 4.42
N GLN A 37 4.20 -16.39 5.08
CA GLN A 37 2.88 -16.69 4.56
C GLN A 37 1.98 -15.49 4.84
N PHE A 38 1.63 -14.74 3.80
CA PHE A 38 0.71 -13.62 3.90
C PHE A 38 -0.74 -14.08 3.87
N ASP A 39 -1.59 -13.37 4.62
CA ASP A 39 -2.99 -13.72 4.76
C ASP A 39 -3.91 -12.60 4.27
N THR A 40 -4.52 -12.83 3.11
CA THR A 40 -5.45 -11.86 2.52
C THR A 40 -6.78 -11.80 3.25
N GLN A 41 -7.10 -12.80 4.09
CA GLN A 41 -8.35 -12.81 4.88
C GLN A 41 -8.34 -11.74 5.98
N TYR A 42 -7.15 -11.37 6.47
CA TYR A 42 -6.94 -10.34 7.48
C TYR A 42 -6.41 -9.03 6.88
N ALA A 43 -6.34 -8.94 5.55
CA ALA A 43 -5.84 -7.76 4.87
C ALA A 43 -6.74 -6.55 5.11
N ASP A 44 -6.12 -5.43 5.48
CA ASP A 44 -6.82 -4.15 5.54
C ASP A 44 -6.93 -3.59 4.12
N THR A 45 -8.16 -3.57 3.64
CA THR A 45 -8.51 -3.12 2.29
C THR A 45 -9.28 -1.80 2.33
N ASN A 46 -9.24 -1.09 3.47
CA ASN A 46 -9.96 0.17 3.66
C ASN A 46 -9.46 1.27 2.72
N GLY A 47 -8.19 1.17 2.30
CA GLY A 47 -7.57 2.05 1.31
C GLY A 47 -7.65 1.59 -0.14
N TYR A 48 -8.35 0.49 -0.41
CA TYR A 48 -8.44 -0.04 -1.76
C TYR A 48 -9.64 0.55 -2.49
N ASP A 49 -9.36 1.22 -3.59
CA ASP A 49 -10.34 1.72 -4.53
C ASP A 49 -10.09 1.13 -5.92
N GLN A 50 -11.09 0.46 -6.49
CA GLN A 50 -11.01 -0.15 -7.82
C GLN A 50 -10.93 0.86 -8.97
N CYS A 51 -11.32 2.13 -8.74
CA CYS A 51 -11.37 3.20 -9.74
C CYS A 51 -10.28 4.26 -9.53
N ALA A 52 -9.47 4.11 -8.50
CA ALA A 52 -8.45 5.06 -8.09
C ALA A 52 -7.12 4.81 -8.78
N PRO A 53 -6.39 5.86 -9.20
CA PRO A 53 -5.11 5.66 -9.86
C PRO A 53 -4.03 5.15 -8.91
N LEU A 54 -4.15 5.44 -7.60
CA LEU A 54 -3.37 4.76 -6.56
C LEU A 54 -4.27 4.35 -5.40
N SER A 55 -4.23 3.06 -5.12
CA SER A 55 -4.93 2.34 -4.06
C SER A 55 -3.96 1.45 -3.33
N TRP A 56 -4.28 1.07 -2.09
CA TRP A 56 -3.41 0.19 -1.31
C TRP A 56 -4.19 -0.86 -0.54
N VAL A 57 -3.52 -1.98 -0.26
CA VAL A 57 -3.98 -3.02 0.65
C VAL A 57 -2.86 -3.33 1.62
N ILE A 58 -3.15 -3.32 2.91
CA ILE A 58 -2.19 -3.72 3.95
C ILE A 58 -2.38 -5.22 4.19
N LEU A 59 -1.36 -5.98 3.86
CA LEU A 59 -1.33 -7.42 3.91
C LEU A 59 -0.55 -7.88 5.17
N PRO A 60 -1.23 -8.41 6.19
CA PRO A 60 -0.56 -9.02 7.33
C PRO A 60 -0.08 -10.44 6.99
N ILE A 61 0.84 -10.96 7.81
CA ILE A 61 1.20 -12.37 7.79
C ILE A 61 0.13 -13.24 8.48
N SER A 62 -0.02 -14.49 8.04
CA SER A 62 -0.83 -15.50 8.71
C SER A 62 -0.32 -15.71 10.13
N HIS A 63 -1.24 -15.75 11.10
CA HIS A 63 -0.90 -15.78 12.53
C HIS A 63 -0.07 -14.57 13.02
N GLY A 64 -0.12 -13.44 12.29
CA GLY A 64 0.50 -12.20 12.71
C GLY A 64 -0.15 -11.61 13.97
N THR A 65 0.68 -11.13 14.87
CA THR A 65 0.30 -10.25 16.00
C THR A 65 0.45 -8.78 15.59
N SER A 66 0.04 -7.84 16.45
CA SER A 66 0.23 -6.39 16.18
C SER A 66 1.71 -5.99 16.01
N SER A 67 2.65 -6.81 16.50
CA SER A 67 4.11 -6.64 16.31
C SER A 67 4.65 -7.32 15.07
N SER A 68 3.79 -8.08 14.39
CA SER A 68 4.18 -8.80 13.18
C SER A 68 4.37 -7.84 12.02
N PRO A 69 5.10 -8.30 11.02
CA PRO A 69 5.33 -7.54 9.82
C PRO A 69 4.07 -7.44 8.94
N TYR A 70 3.93 -6.28 8.32
CA TYR A 70 2.88 -5.95 7.36
C TYR A 70 3.52 -5.54 6.05
N HIS A 71 2.88 -5.92 4.95
CA HIS A 71 3.25 -5.50 3.62
C HIS A 71 2.17 -4.59 3.04
N ILE A 72 2.56 -3.67 2.17
CA ILE A 72 1.60 -2.75 1.55
C ILE A 72 1.65 -3.01 0.06
N MET A 73 0.58 -3.60 -0.47
CA MET A 73 0.39 -3.81 -1.89
C MET A 73 -0.24 -2.55 -2.49
N LEU A 74 0.28 -2.09 -3.62
CA LEU A 74 -0.20 -0.92 -4.33
C LEU A 74 -0.90 -1.36 -5.61
N PHE A 75 -1.98 -0.66 -5.92
CA PHE A 75 -2.85 -0.94 -7.05
C PHE A 75 -3.16 0.35 -7.80
N ASN A 76 -3.18 0.28 -9.12
CA ASN A 76 -3.66 1.34 -10.02
C ASN A 76 -4.90 0.83 -10.75
N HIS A 77 -6.05 1.45 -10.51
CA HIS A 77 -7.35 1.03 -11.04
C HIS A 77 -7.66 -0.45 -10.76
N GLY A 78 -7.16 -0.97 -9.63
CA GLY A 78 -7.25 -2.37 -9.20
C GLY A 78 -6.31 -3.35 -9.92
N GLN A 79 -5.43 -2.86 -10.79
CA GLN A 79 -4.29 -3.62 -11.27
C GLN A 79 -3.15 -3.51 -10.25
N TYR A 80 -2.55 -4.63 -9.86
CA TYR A 80 -1.36 -4.60 -9.01
C TYR A 80 -0.19 -3.98 -9.78
N ILE A 81 0.50 -3.06 -9.11
CA ILE A 81 1.61 -2.29 -9.70
C ILE A 81 2.91 -2.46 -8.91
N GLY A 82 2.86 -3.14 -7.77
CA GLY A 82 4.00 -3.38 -6.91
C GLY A 82 3.67 -3.21 -5.43
N THR A 83 4.69 -3.28 -4.59
CA THR A 83 4.57 -2.99 -3.16
C THR A 83 5.11 -1.60 -2.84
N ALA A 84 4.64 -1.00 -1.75
CA ALA A 84 5.18 0.25 -1.27
C ALA A 84 6.66 0.08 -0.90
N THR A 85 6.99 -0.97 -0.15
CA THR A 85 8.36 -1.25 0.27
C THR A 85 8.83 -2.59 -0.26
N LYS A 86 10.15 -2.72 -0.47
CA LYS A 86 10.76 -4.00 -0.87
C LYS A 86 10.66 -5.06 0.22
N GLN A 87 10.63 -4.63 1.48
CA GLN A 87 10.53 -5.51 2.62
C GLN A 87 9.31 -5.14 3.46
N PRO A 88 8.60 -6.13 3.99
CA PRO A 88 7.56 -5.93 4.99
C PRO A 88 8.14 -5.42 6.33
N TYR A 89 7.46 -4.45 6.93
CA TYR A 89 7.89 -3.79 8.18
C TYR A 89 7.03 -4.24 9.36
N GLY A 90 7.66 -4.39 10.52
CA GLY A 90 6.96 -4.65 11.79
C GLY A 90 6.00 -3.52 12.13
N TYR A 91 4.90 -3.88 12.80
CA TYR A 91 3.80 -3.00 13.21
C TYR A 91 2.91 -2.53 12.06
N ALA A 92 1.63 -2.35 12.38
CA ALA A 92 0.64 -1.92 11.41
C ALA A 92 0.99 -0.49 10.94
N PRO A 93 1.30 -0.29 9.65
CA PRO A 93 1.52 1.05 9.11
C PRO A 93 0.19 1.81 9.06
N THR A 94 0.26 3.12 9.25
CA THR A 94 -0.88 4.00 9.04
C THR A 94 -0.76 4.59 7.65
N VAL A 95 -1.71 4.27 6.77
CA VAL A 95 -1.73 4.80 5.41
C VAL A 95 -2.88 5.77 5.25
N SER A 96 -2.60 6.95 4.70
CA SER A 96 -3.59 7.99 4.43
C SER A 96 -3.45 8.46 3.00
N ARG A 97 -4.58 8.60 2.32
CA ARG A 97 -4.59 9.11 0.94
C ARG A 97 -4.39 10.61 0.93
N THR A 98 -3.31 11.07 0.32
CA THR A 98 -3.05 12.51 0.14
C THR A 98 -3.57 13.01 -1.19
N SER A 99 -3.64 12.15 -2.21
CA SER A 99 -4.10 12.49 -3.56
C SER A 99 -4.64 11.25 -4.28
N PRO A 100 -5.33 11.40 -5.43
CA PRO A 100 -5.82 10.25 -6.18
C PRO A 100 -4.69 9.28 -6.57
N GLU A 101 -3.51 9.81 -6.91
CA GLU A 101 -2.30 9.08 -7.33
C GLU A 101 -1.19 9.10 -6.27
N SER A 102 -1.46 9.58 -5.05
CA SER A 102 -0.45 9.59 -3.98
C SER A 102 -1.02 9.26 -2.60
N ILE A 103 -0.22 8.55 -1.82
CA ILE A 103 -0.57 8.13 -0.46
C ILE A 103 0.60 8.45 0.47
N ALA A 104 0.31 8.83 1.70
CA ALA A 104 1.28 8.96 2.77
C ALA A 104 1.17 7.73 3.68
N VAL A 105 2.30 7.11 3.96
CA VAL A 105 2.44 5.96 4.83
C VAL A 105 3.32 6.37 6.01
N THR A 106 2.77 6.24 7.20
CA THR A 106 3.49 6.37 8.46
C THR A 106 3.80 4.97 8.98
N TYR A 107 5.09 4.64 9.05
CA TYR A 107 5.56 3.40 9.69
C TYR A 107 5.89 3.66 11.15
N HIS A 108 5.59 2.69 12.00
CA HIS A 108 5.77 2.77 13.45
C HIS A 108 6.82 1.75 13.88
N TRP A 109 7.82 2.16 14.67
CA TRP A 109 8.89 1.28 15.12
C TRP A 109 9.42 1.69 16.52
N PRO A 110 9.91 0.75 17.34
CA PRO A 110 10.49 1.07 18.63
C PRO A 110 11.91 1.64 18.48
N GLN A 111 12.21 2.78 19.08
CA GLN A 111 13.53 3.38 19.00
C GLN A 111 14.61 2.51 19.70
N PRO A 112 15.88 2.62 19.30
CA PRO A 112 16.98 1.94 19.98
C PRO A 112 17.03 2.32 21.48
N GLY A 113 16.64 1.38 22.34
CA GLY A 113 16.60 1.57 23.80
C GLY A 113 15.18 1.51 24.39
N GLU A 114 14.14 1.51 23.55
CA GLU A 114 12.76 1.35 23.98
C GLU A 114 12.33 -0.12 24.03
N THR A 115 11.35 -0.42 24.90
CA THR A 115 10.69 -1.73 24.92
C THR A 115 9.76 -1.88 23.72
N ASN A 116 9.43 -3.13 23.36
CA ASN A 116 8.45 -3.45 22.32
C ASN A 116 7.01 -2.95 22.60
N VAL A 117 6.80 -2.08 23.59
CA VAL A 117 5.51 -1.42 23.87
C VAL A 117 5.52 0.03 23.39
N ASN A 118 6.63 0.75 23.53
CA ASN A 118 6.75 2.12 23.05
C ASN A 118 7.15 2.10 21.57
N LYS A 119 6.24 2.51 20.68
CA LYS A 119 6.53 2.89 19.29
C LYS A 119 6.65 4.40 19.25
N THR A 120 7.74 5.00 19.75
CA THR A 120 7.91 6.45 19.57
C THR A 120 8.67 6.78 18.28
N GLY A 121 9.29 5.79 17.66
CA GLY A 121 9.86 5.92 16.32
C GLY A 121 8.76 5.88 15.27
N GLU A 122 8.67 6.93 14.47
CA GLU A 122 7.78 7.00 13.31
C GLU A 122 8.57 7.50 12.12
N THR A 123 8.39 6.88 10.96
CA THR A 123 8.93 7.38 9.69
C THR A 123 7.79 7.62 8.72
N HIS A 124 7.90 8.70 7.98
CA HIS A 124 6.91 9.12 7.00
C HIS A 124 7.47 8.88 5.61
N ALA A 125 6.73 8.10 4.83
CA ALA A 125 7.04 7.78 3.44
C ALA A 125 5.84 8.18 2.59
N GLN A 126 6.08 8.97 1.56
CA GLN A 126 5.09 9.31 0.56
C GLN A 126 5.30 8.44 -0.68
N PHE A 127 4.22 7.87 -1.18
CA PHE A 127 4.22 7.03 -2.37
C PHE A 127 3.37 7.70 -3.42
N THR A 128 3.97 7.99 -4.57
CA THR A 128 3.32 8.65 -5.70
C THR A 128 3.43 7.76 -6.92
N TRP A 129 2.31 7.52 -7.59
CA TRP A 129 2.27 6.80 -8.86
C TRP A 129 2.86 7.67 -9.96
N ASP A 130 3.92 7.20 -10.62
CA ASP A 130 4.49 7.85 -11.79
C ASP A 130 3.97 7.15 -13.04
N GLU A 131 3.06 7.82 -13.77
CA GLU A 131 2.49 7.28 -15.02
C GLU A 131 3.54 7.09 -16.12
N GLY A 132 4.62 7.89 -16.12
CA GLY A 132 5.66 7.84 -17.16
C GLY A 132 6.57 6.63 -17.03
N ALA A 133 6.93 6.27 -15.81
CA ALA A 133 7.75 5.11 -15.48
C ALA A 133 6.91 3.87 -15.10
N GLN A 134 5.59 4.03 -15.00
CA GLN A 134 4.62 2.97 -14.64
C GLN A 134 4.99 2.27 -13.33
N HIS A 135 5.50 3.02 -12.36
CA HIS A 135 5.89 2.52 -11.06
C HIS A 135 5.59 3.54 -9.97
N VAL A 136 5.58 3.08 -8.72
CA VAL A 136 5.42 3.96 -7.58
C VAL A 136 6.79 4.49 -7.19
N VAL A 137 6.90 5.81 -7.11
CA VAL A 137 8.04 6.50 -6.54
C VAL A 137 7.80 6.68 -5.06
N MET A 138 8.73 6.17 -4.27
CA MET A 138 8.77 6.45 -2.84
C MET A 138 9.61 7.69 -2.58
N ASP A 139 9.07 8.62 -1.79
CA ASP A 139 9.74 9.77 -1.22
C ASP A 139 9.68 9.69 0.31
N GLY A 140 10.71 10.19 1.01
CA GLY A 140 10.80 10.11 2.46
C GLY A 140 11.65 8.94 2.97
N ASP A 141 11.39 8.54 4.22
CA ASP A 141 12.26 7.63 4.98
C ASP A 141 11.53 6.34 5.37
N VAL A 142 12.24 5.20 5.33
CA VAL A 142 11.74 3.92 5.84
C VAL A 142 12.32 3.64 7.23
N PRO A 143 11.64 2.84 8.06
CA PRO A 143 12.20 2.43 9.35
C PRO A 143 13.60 1.83 9.18
N PRO A 144 14.54 2.13 10.10
CA PRO A 144 15.87 1.56 10.04
C PRO A 144 15.80 0.04 10.21
N GLU A 145 16.40 -0.69 9.27
CA GLU A 145 16.61 -2.13 9.38
C GLU A 145 17.65 -2.38 10.48
N ARG A 146 17.26 -3.11 11.53
CA ARG A 146 18.17 -3.48 12.62
C ARG A 146 18.85 -4.81 12.41
#